data_AF-A0AAV4FN17-F1
#
_entry.id   AF-A0AAV4FN17-F1
#
_cell.length_a   1.000
_cell.length_b   1.000
_cell.length_c   1.000
_cell.angle_alpha   90.00
_cell.angle_beta   90.00
_cell.angle_gamma   90.00
#
_symmetry.space_group_name_H-M   'P 1'
#
loop_
_entity.id
_entity.type
_entity.pdbx_description
1 polymer ?
#
loop_
_entity_poly.entity_id
_entity_poly.type
_entity_poly.pdbx_seq_one_letter_code
_entity_poly.pdbx_strand_id
1 'polypeptide(L)'
;MTKTNMNGASLGEHLSNFKNSIWNSASEEDGRDEWQHPVYNTNSHSYNLGSELIREHSVRNFDGFRRCWVKPALPHHSMPEDGSEGTATQCADELKSLEDFDTLEELWRNFSRHTSMHGVTNIENHERRRFSRVFWLILVMGMSTVLIYTVASLMIEYYQYNTMTRTDVKVHTKTAFPSVTLCNTCPYRRKADTPDAVSRLVSSTTKLARFLPVNFTDPDIIAFLARSMFEVQDEYSFKPEDLFFTATYEGQPLNVSEDFELIETSFGRCFTFNGPQYIARHGSRLVTTDGRNSGLRAYVRLFQDDYFIFEDMTAGIRINNKERSG
;
A
#
# COMPACT_ATOMS: atom_id res chain seq x y z
N MET A 1 57.87 24.38 -25.22
CA MET A 1 57.94 23.82 -23.86
C MET A 1 56.53 23.98 -23.30
N THR A 2 55.71 22.98 -22.98
CA THR A 2 55.91 21.57 -22.64
C THR A 2 54.56 20.90 -22.97
N LYS A 3 54.55 19.84 -23.79
CA LYS A 3 53.34 19.05 -24.07
C LYS A 3 53.08 18.13 -22.87
N THR A 4 52.05 18.37 -22.08
CA THR A 4 51.55 17.41 -21.10
C THR A 4 50.57 16.47 -21.80
N ASN A 5 51.09 15.28 -22.12
CA ASN A 5 50.33 14.16 -22.66
C ASN A 5 49.50 13.57 -21.51
N MET A 6 48.19 13.82 -21.47
CA MET A 6 47.30 13.10 -20.57
C MET A 6 47.08 11.69 -21.15
N ASN A 7 47.61 10.69 -20.46
CA ASN A 7 47.49 9.29 -20.84
C ASN A 7 46.02 8.85 -20.84
N GLY A 8 45.63 8.03 -21.83
CA GLY A 8 44.26 7.56 -22.07
C GLY A 8 43.57 6.83 -20.89
N ALA A 9 44.30 6.51 -19.82
CA ALA A 9 43.73 5.99 -18.57
C ALA A 9 42.98 7.07 -17.75
N SER A 10 43.44 8.33 -17.77
CA SER A 10 42.82 9.43 -17.02
C SER A 10 41.53 9.96 -17.68
N LEU A 11 41.43 9.85 -19.01
CA LEU A 11 40.21 10.21 -19.75
C LEU A 11 39.10 9.16 -19.57
N GLY A 12 39.47 7.89 -19.41
CA GLY A 12 38.56 6.81 -19.03
C GLY A 12 37.98 7.00 -17.63
N GLU A 13 38.79 7.44 -16.67
CA GLU A 13 38.34 7.80 -15.33
C GLU A 13 37.41 9.02 -15.34
N HIS A 14 37.70 10.08 -16.12
CA HIS A 14 36.82 11.26 -16.22
C HIS A 14 35.49 10.96 -16.93
N LEU A 15 35.47 10.14 -17.98
CA LEU A 15 34.23 9.69 -18.62
C LEU A 15 33.47 8.69 -17.75
N SER A 16 34.16 7.86 -16.98
CA SER A 16 33.55 7.02 -15.95
C SER A 16 33.00 7.85 -14.80
N ASN A 17 33.65 8.95 -14.41
CA ASN A 17 33.19 9.87 -13.37
C ASN A 17 32.07 10.80 -13.87
N PHE A 18 32.03 11.14 -15.16
CA PHE A 18 30.89 11.83 -15.76
C PHE A 18 29.69 10.88 -15.91
N LYS A 19 29.92 9.65 -16.39
CA LYS A 19 28.90 8.59 -16.37
C LYS A 19 28.45 8.29 -14.96
N ASN A 20 29.34 8.10 -13.99
CA ASN A 20 29.06 7.82 -12.58
C ASN A 20 28.55 9.03 -11.82
N SER A 21 28.81 10.28 -12.24
CA SER A 21 28.15 11.45 -11.63
C SER A 21 26.72 11.61 -12.14
N ILE A 22 26.42 11.07 -13.33
CA ILE A 22 25.06 10.95 -13.87
C ILE A 22 24.39 9.65 -13.39
N TRP A 23 25.17 8.59 -13.12
CA TRP A 23 24.72 7.27 -12.65
C TRP A 23 24.68 7.12 -11.14
N ASN A 24 25.45 7.85 -10.33
CA ASN A 24 25.39 7.79 -8.85
C ASN A 24 24.22 8.64 -8.31
N SER A 25 23.51 9.36 -9.18
CA SER A 25 22.15 9.81 -8.94
C SER A 25 21.10 8.74 -9.29
N ALA A 26 21.54 7.59 -9.85
CA ALA A 26 20.72 6.48 -10.34
C ALA A 26 21.16 5.10 -9.83
N SER A 27 22.17 4.98 -8.95
CA SER A 27 22.67 3.71 -8.40
C SER A 27 22.38 3.54 -6.91
N GLU A 28 21.42 4.29 -6.38
CA GLU A 28 20.79 3.99 -5.09
C GLU A 28 19.38 3.38 -5.28
N GLU A 29 19.08 2.81 -6.45
CA GLU A 29 17.83 2.09 -6.72
C GLU A 29 17.99 0.94 -7.73
N ASP A 30 18.88 -0.01 -7.48
CA ASP A 30 18.68 -1.36 -8.04
C ASP A 30 18.89 -2.42 -6.96
N GLY A 31 17.82 -2.63 -6.19
CA GLY A 31 17.81 -3.53 -5.04
C GLY A 31 16.50 -3.52 -4.27
N ARG A 32 15.43 -4.03 -4.90
CA ARG A 32 14.13 -4.42 -4.30
C ARG A 32 13.26 -3.29 -3.70
N ASP A 33 11.97 -3.41 -3.99
CA ASP A 33 10.87 -2.64 -3.41
C ASP A 33 10.89 -2.65 -1.87
N GLU A 34 11.31 -1.55 -1.25
CA GLU A 34 11.03 -1.27 0.17
C GLU A 34 11.01 0.24 0.41
N TRP A 35 9.84 0.87 0.24
CA TRP A 35 9.65 2.27 0.67
C TRP A 35 9.68 2.33 2.20
N GLN A 36 10.80 2.80 2.76
CA GLN A 36 10.92 3.14 4.18
C GLN A 36 9.95 4.27 4.54
N HIS A 37 9.14 4.04 5.57
CA HIS A 37 8.25 5.02 6.18
C HIS A 37 9.02 6.09 6.98
N PRO A 38 8.48 7.32 7.15
CA PRO A 38 9.10 8.33 8.00
C PRO A 38 9.12 7.87 9.46
N VAL A 39 10.31 7.92 10.08
CA VAL A 39 10.50 7.70 11.52
C VAL A 39 9.86 8.87 12.27
N TYR A 40 8.65 8.65 12.79
CA TYR A 40 8.10 9.45 13.87
C TYR A 40 8.51 8.86 15.21
N ASN A 41 9.16 9.69 16.02
CA ASN A 41 9.53 9.40 17.39
C ASN A 41 8.25 9.35 18.25
N THR A 42 7.88 8.18 18.76
CA THR A 42 6.84 8.05 19.79
C THR A 42 7.41 7.31 20.98
N ASN A 43 7.67 8.08 22.04
CA ASN A 43 7.90 7.56 23.38
C ASN A 43 6.68 6.75 23.83
N SER A 44 6.99 5.62 24.46
CA SER A 44 6.10 4.66 25.09
C SER A 44 5.21 5.30 26.17
N HIS A 45 3.90 5.09 26.04
CA HIS A 45 3.00 5.02 27.20
C HIS A 45 1.84 4.06 26.89
N SER A 46 1.87 2.91 27.55
CA SER A 46 0.84 1.89 27.55
C SER A 46 -0.39 2.36 28.33
N TYR A 47 -1.57 2.37 27.72
CA TYR A 47 -2.85 2.30 28.42
C TYR A 47 -3.89 1.51 27.61
N ASN A 48 -4.38 0.43 28.22
CA ASN A 48 -5.59 -0.28 27.84
C ASN A 48 -6.81 0.61 28.05
N LEU A 49 -7.78 0.61 27.12
CA LEU A 49 -9.22 0.60 27.44
C LEU A 49 -10.04 0.40 26.16
N GLY A 50 -10.81 -0.69 26.13
CA GLY A 50 -11.91 -0.90 25.19
C GLY A 50 -13.26 -0.52 25.83
N SER A 51 -14.33 -0.69 25.03
CA SER A 51 -15.73 -0.26 25.21
C SER A 51 -15.94 1.21 24.81
N GLU A 52 -16.89 1.57 23.94
CA GLU A 52 -18.33 1.27 23.96
C GLU A 52 -18.98 1.68 22.61
N LEU A 53 -20.23 1.27 22.40
CA LEU A 53 -21.18 1.65 21.32
C LEU A 53 -21.26 0.71 20.09
N ILE A 54 -22.17 -0.27 20.16
CA ILE A 54 -23.43 -0.24 19.40
C ILE A 54 -24.47 -1.07 20.16
N ARG A 55 -25.65 -0.46 20.32
CA ARG A 55 -26.80 -0.91 21.08
C ARG A 55 -27.85 -1.50 20.13
N GLU A 56 -28.42 -2.63 20.56
CA GLU A 56 -29.75 -3.18 20.27
C GLU A 56 -30.10 -3.66 18.86
N HIS A 57 -30.10 -4.99 18.67
CA HIS A 57 -31.27 -5.71 18.14
C HIS A 57 -31.42 -7.08 18.84
N SER A 58 -32.57 -7.21 19.51
CA SER A 58 -33.21 -8.40 20.10
C SER A 58 -32.58 -9.78 19.84
N VAL A 59 -32.07 -10.40 20.93
CA VAL A 59 -31.99 -11.87 21.04
C VAL A 59 -32.77 -12.29 22.28
N ARG A 60 -33.90 -12.96 22.04
CA ARG A 60 -34.64 -13.69 23.06
C ARG A 60 -33.87 -14.98 23.40
N ASN A 61 -33.73 -15.21 24.71
CA ASN A 61 -33.60 -16.50 25.39
C ASN A 61 -32.64 -17.54 24.81
N PHE A 62 -31.44 -17.58 25.39
CA PHE A 62 -30.74 -18.84 25.63
C PHE A 62 -30.30 -18.85 27.10
N ASP A 63 -31.28 -19.08 27.98
CA ASP A 63 -31.02 -19.45 29.38
C ASP A 63 -30.64 -20.93 29.39
N GLY A 64 -29.41 -21.22 29.80
CA GLY A 64 -29.03 -22.59 30.06
C GLY A 64 -27.53 -22.85 30.16
N PHE A 65 -26.77 -22.03 30.86
CA PHE A 65 -25.45 -22.42 31.42
C PHE A 65 -24.96 -21.35 32.41
N ARG A 66 -25.44 -21.38 33.66
CA ARG A 66 -24.79 -20.70 34.80
C ARG A 66 -25.02 -21.51 36.08
N ARG A 67 -23.96 -22.13 36.59
CA ARG A 67 -23.69 -22.59 37.97
C ARG A 67 -22.25 -23.17 37.89
N CYS A 68 -21.24 -22.83 38.68
CA CYS A 68 -21.13 -22.15 39.96
C CYS A 68 -19.86 -21.24 39.93
N TRP A 69 -19.90 -20.02 40.46
CA TRP A 69 -18.71 -19.25 40.88
C TRP A 69 -18.94 -18.86 42.34
N VAL A 70 -18.11 -19.37 43.27
CA VAL A 70 -18.15 -18.99 44.68
C VAL A 70 -17.27 -17.74 44.87
N LYS A 71 -17.81 -16.68 45.49
CA LYS A 71 -17.02 -15.58 46.06
C LYS A 71 -16.92 -15.76 47.58
N PRO A 72 -15.77 -15.44 48.22
CA PRO A 72 -15.60 -15.58 49.66
C PRO A 72 -16.37 -14.49 50.42
N ALA A 73 -16.98 -14.87 51.54
CA ALA A 73 -17.76 -14.01 52.41
C ALA A 73 -16.87 -13.23 53.42
N LEU A 74 -17.26 -11.99 53.73
CA LEU A 74 -16.91 -11.25 54.94
C LEU A 74 -18.22 -10.83 55.66
N PRO A 75 -18.21 -10.68 57.00
CA PRO A 75 -19.40 -10.82 57.82
C PRO A 75 -20.08 -9.47 58.10
N HIS A 76 -21.40 -9.44 58.17
CA HIS A 76 -22.14 -8.75 59.23
C HIS A 76 -23.65 -9.05 59.14
N HIS A 77 -24.23 -9.27 60.32
CA HIS A 77 -25.66 -9.31 60.67
C HIS A 77 -26.50 -10.59 60.47
N SER A 78 -26.61 -11.31 61.60
CA SER A 78 -27.82 -11.87 62.24
C SER A 78 -29.07 -12.22 61.41
N MET A 79 -29.41 -13.51 61.49
CA MET A 79 -30.59 -14.25 61.01
C MET A 79 -31.96 -13.54 61.19
N PRO A 80 -32.95 -13.94 60.36
CA PRO A 80 -33.93 -14.86 60.89
C PRO A 80 -33.98 -16.19 60.13
N GLU A 81 -34.26 -17.25 60.89
CA GLU A 81 -34.55 -18.60 60.41
C GLU A 81 -35.80 -18.60 59.53
N ASP A 82 -35.66 -18.99 58.26
CA ASP A 82 -36.62 -19.84 57.57
C ASP A 82 -35.92 -20.51 56.37
N GLY A 83 -36.28 -21.77 56.13
CA GLY A 83 -35.50 -22.75 55.39
C GLY A 83 -35.23 -22.40 53.93
N SER A 84 -33.95 -22.40 53.57
CA SER A 84 -33.50 -22.72 52.21
C SER A 84 -32.09 -23.30 52.25
N GLU A 85 -31.91 -24.45 52.91
CA GLU A 85 -30.71 -25.31 52.84
C GLU A 85 -30.54 -25.99 51.46
N GLY A 86 -31.24 -25.51 50.41
CA GLY A 86 -31.40 -26.24 49.17
C GLY A 86 -30.40 -25.96 48.05
N THR A 87 -29.60 -24.88 48.09
CA THR A 87 -28.89 -24.41 46.88
C THR A 87 -27.36 -24.42 46.97
N ALA A 88 -26.77 -24.12 48.12
CA ALA A 88 -25.30 -24.24 48.31
C ALA A 88 -24.88 -25.70 48.48
N THR A 89 -25.68 -26.49 49.20
CA THR A 89 -25.56 -27.94 49.35
C THR A 89 -25.71 -28.64 48.00
N GLN A 90 -26.63 -28.19 47.13
CA GLN A 90 -26.82 -28.74 45.78
C GLN A 90 -25.59 -28.62 44.85
N CYS A 91 -24.93 -27.45 44.74
CA CYS A 91 -23.69 -27.32 43.92
C CYS A 91 -22.53 -28.13 44.53
N ALA A 92 -22.42 -28.21 45.86
CA ALA A 92 -21.37 -28.95 46.55
C ALA A 92 -21.58 -30.48 46.49
N ASP A 93 -22.83 -30.93 46.52
CA ASP A 93 -23.23 -32.33 46.38
C ASP A 93 -23.13 -32.79 44.91
N GLU A 94 -23.43 -31.94 43.93
CA GLU A 94 -23.18 -32.23 42.51
C GLU A 94 -21.67 -32.38 42.21
N LEU A 95 -20.82 -31.52 42.78
CA LEU A 95 -19.36 -31.63 42.64
C LEU A 95 -18.78 -32.87 43.36
N LYS A 96 -19.31 -33.24 44.53
CA LYS A 96 -18.97 -34.50 45.22
C LYS A 96 -19.42 -35.73 44.44
N SER A 97 -20.58 -35.67 43.76
CA SER A 97 -21.08 -36.77 42.94
C SER A 97 -20.21 -37.06 41.71
N LEU A 98 -19.37 -36.11 41.28
CA LEU A 98 -18.40 -36.33 40.19
C LEU A 98 -17.11 -37.03 40.67
N GLU A 99 -16.79 -36.97 41.96
CA GLU A 99 -15.68 -37.71 42.59
C GLU A 99 -16.10 -39.13 43.06
N ASP A 100 -17.40 -39.46 43.02
CA ASP A 100 -17.98 -40.72 43.54
C ASP A 100 -18.19 -41.81 42.46
N PHE A 101 -17.66 -41.60 41.24
CA PHE A 101 -17.66 -42.65 40.21
C PHE A 101 -16.44 -43.55 40.40
N ASP A 102 -16.65 -44.68 41.08
CA ASP A 102 -15.60 -45.68 41.34
C ASP A 102 -15.08 -46.34 40.03
N THR A 103 -15.84 -46.27 38.94
CA THR A 103 -15.48 -46.88 37.65
C THR A 103 -15.78 -46.01 36.42
N LEU A 104 -14.92 -46.11 35.39
CA LEU A 104 -15.13 -45.46 34.08
C LEU A 104 -16.47 -45.83 33.42
N GLU A 105 -16.99 -47.02 33.71
CA GLU A 105 -18.26 -47.51 33.17
C GLU A 105 -19.46 -46.75 33.74
N GLU A 106 -19.45 -46.45 35.04
CA GLU A 106 -20.52 -45.69 35.69
C GLU A 106 -20.52 -44.24 35.25
N LEU A 107 -19.34 -43.64 35.10
CA LEU A 107 -19.18 -42.30 34.55
C LEU A 107 -19.71 -42.20 33.11
N TRP A 108 -19.35 -43.18 32.26
CA TRP A 108 -19.82 -43.23 30.87
C TRP A 108 -21.34 -43.40 30.78
N ARG A 109 -21.91 -44.32 31.58
CA ARG A 109 -23.36 -44.56 31.64
C ARG A 109 -24.13 -43.34 32.12
N ASN A 110 -23.58 -42.60 33.08
CA ASN A 110 -24.21 -41.37 33.54
C ASN A 110 -24.14 -40.28 32.47
N PHE A 111 -22.99 -40.11 31.82
CA PHE A 111 -22.77 -39.13 30.75
C PHE A 111 -23.68 -39.38 29.54
N SER A 112 -23.78 -40.62 29.05
CA SER A 112 -24.58 -40.96 27.86
C SER A 112 -26.09 -40.73 28.04
N ARG A 113 -26.58 -40.81 29.28
CA ARG A 113 -27.99 -40.60 29.63
C ARG A 113 -28.34 -39.12 29.78
N HIS A 114 -27.37 -38.30 30.17
CA HIS A 114 -27.55 -36.86 30.42
C HIS A 114 -26.96 -35.96 29.31
N THR A 115 -26.24 -36.53 28.34
CA THR A 115 -25.73 -35.77 27.21
C THR A 115 -26.85 -35.31 26.27
N SER A 116 -26.70 -34.12 25.69
CA SER A 116 -27.57 -33.62 24.63
C SER A 116 -27.35 -34.30 23.28
N MET A 117 -26.31 -35.15 23.16
CA MET A 117 -26.06 -35.96 21.97
C MET A 117 -27.06 -37.12 21.88
N HIS A 118 -28.20 -36.86 21.23
CA HIS A 118 -29.29 -37.84 21.05
C HIS A 118 -28.85 -39.20 20.48
N GLY A 119 -27.78 -39.23 19.69
CA GLY A 119 -27.23 -40.47 19.15
C GLY A 119 -26.59 -41.37 20.21
N VAL A 120 -25.87 -40.79 21.18
CA VAL A 120 -25.13 -41.53 22.22
C VAL A 120 -26.09 -42.17 23.21
N THR A 121 -27.13 -41.45 23.63
CA THR A 121 -28.20 -41.99 24.49
C THR A 121 -28.91 -43.18 23.86
N ASN A 122 -29.13 -43.15 22.54
CA ASN A 122 -29.81 -44.24 21.82
C ASN A 122 -28.92 -45.47 21.59
N ILE A 123 -27.58 -45.31 21.60
CA ILE A 123 -26.63 -46.42 21.52
C ILE A 123 -26.58 -47.17 22.86
N GLU A 124 -26.58 -46.45 23.98
CA GLU A 124 -26.46 -47.06 25.32
C GLU A 124 -27.80 -47.54 25.91
N ASN A 125 -28.93 -47.24 25.29
CA ASN A 125 -30.20 -47.76 25.77
C ASN A 125 -30.29 -49.29 25.59
N HIS A 126 -30.02 -50.02 26.68
CA HIS A 126 -30.03 -51.49 26.73
C HIS A 126 -31.43 -52.10 26.52
N GLU A 127 -32.51 -51.32 26.65
CA GLU A 127 -33.88 -51.77 26.37
C GLU A 127 -34.16 -51.91 24.86
N ARG A 128 -33.32 -51.31 24.00
CA ARG A 128 -33.46 -51.39 22.54
C ARG A 128 -32.83 -52.66 21.97
N ARG A 129 -33.43 -53.17 20.89
CA ARG A 129 -32.90 -54.30 20.11
C ARG A 129 -31.50 -54.00 19.58
N ARG A 130 -30.62 -55.02 19.55
CA ARG A 130 -29.22 -54.88 19.11
C ARG A 130 -29.06 -54.22 17.74
N PHE A 131 -29.92 -54.56 16.77
CA PHE A 131 -29.90 -53.95 15.43
C PHE A 131 -30.18 -52.44 15.45
N SER A 132 -31.10 -51.97 16.31
CA SER A 132 -31.39 -50.54 16.43
C SER A 132 -30.19 -49.78 16.99
N ARG A 133 -29.45 -50.37 17.93
CA ARG A 133 -28.23 -49.77 18.49
C ARG A 133 -27.09 -49.72 17.47
N VAL A 134 -26.92 -50.76 16.66
CA VAL A 134 -25.95 -50.77 15.55
C VAL A 134 -26.30 -49.71 14.51
N PHE A 135 -27.59 -49.55 14.18
CA PHE A 135 -28.06 -48.48 13.30
C PHE A 135 -27.72 -47.09 13.86
N TRP A 136 -28.01 -46.83 15.13
CA TRP A 136 -27.66 -45.56 15.78
C TRP A 136 -26.15 -45.32 15.84
N LEU A 137 -25.35 -46.36 16.07
CA LEU A 137 -23.90 -46.29 16.01
C LEU A 137 -23.42 -45.85 14.63
N ILE A 138 -23.94 -46.46 13.55
CA ILE A 138 -23.58 -46.10 12.17
C ILE A 138 -23.96 -44.64 11.89
N LEU A 139 -25.14 -44.20 12.32
CA LEU A 139 -25.56 -42.80 12.14
C LEU A 139 -24.65 -41.82 12.88
N VAL A 140 -24.30 -42.11 14.13
CA VAL A 140 -23.40 -41.25 14.93
C VAL A 140 -22.01 -41.18 14.33
N MET A 141 -21.48 -42.32 13.86
CA MET A 141 -20.20 -42.37 13.16
C MET A 141 -20.25 -41.55 11.87
N GLY A 142 -21.30 -41.73 11.05
CA GLY A 142 -21.48 -40.99 9.80
C GLY A 142 -21.59 -39.48 10.02
N MET A 143 -22.41 -39.04 10.99
CA MET A 143 -22.54 -37.62 11.34
C MET A 143 -21.23 -37.02 11.85
N SER A 144 -20.49 -37.76 12.69
CA SER A 144 -19.17 -37.34 13.19
C SER A 144 -18.13 -37.19 12.07
N THR A 145 -18.10 -38.13 11.11
CA THR A 145 -17.17 -38.04 9.97
C THR A 145 -17.46 -36.84 9.08
N VAL A 146 -18.73 -36.58 8.76
CA VAL A 146 -19.13 -35.40 7.98
C VAL A 146 -18.77 -34.12 8.74
N LEU A 147 -19.03 -34.08 10.06
CA LEU A 147 -18.67 -32.94 10.89
C LEU A 147 -17.15 -32.68 10.85
N ILE A 148 -16.31 -33.69 11.08
CA ILE A 148 -14.85 -33.55 11.03
C ILE A 148 -14.39 -33.08 9.64
N TYR A 149 -14.95 -33.65 8.57
CA TYR A 149 -14.63 -33.25 7.20
C TYR A 149 -14.99 -31.77 6.93
N THR A 150 -16.18 -31.33 7.36
CA THR A 150 -16.61 -29.93 7.20
C THR A 150 -15.74 -28.98 8.01
N VAL A 151 -15.41 -29.30 9.26
CA VAL A 151 -14.52 -28.48 10.10
C VAL A 151 -13.12 -28.39 9.50
N ALA A 152 -12.55 -29.51 9.04
CA ALA A 152 -11.25 -29.52 8.39
C ALA A 152 -11.27 -28.69 7.09
N SER A 153 -12.32 -28.79 6.29
CA SER A 153 -12.48 -28.02 5.04
C SER A 153 -12.60 -26.51 5.33
N LEU A 154 -13.40 -26.13 6.32
CA LEU A 154 -13.53 -24.74 6.76
C LEU A 154 -12.23 -24.19 7.36
N MET A 155 -11.49 -25.01 8.12
CA MET A 155 -10.17 -24.62 8.61
C MET A 155 -9.18 -24.40 7.47
N ILE A 156 -9.14 -25.30 6.48
CA ILE A 156 -8.29 -25.13 5.29
C ILE A 156 -8.66 -23.84 4.54
N GLU A 157 -9.96 -23.58 4.32
CA GLU A 157 -10.43 -22.36 3.66
C GLU A 157 -10.10 -21.10 4.49
N TYR A 158 -10.22 -21.17 5.81
CA TYR A 158 -9.84 -20.08 6.72
C TYR A 158 -8.33 -19.77 6.63
N TYR A 159 -7.48 -20.81 6.64
CA TYR A 159 -6.02 -20.66 6.53
C TYR A 159 -5.53 -20.37 5.10
N GLN A 160 -6.42 -20.41 4.09
CA GLN A 160 -6.10 -19.91 2.75
C GLN A 160 -6.14 -18.37 2.68
N TYR A 161 -6.68 -17.69 3.70
CA TYR A 161 -6.80 -16.22 3.74
C TYR A 161 -7.43 -15.63 2.46
N ASN A 162 -8.37 -16.36 1.84
CA ASN A 162 -9.06 -15.88 0.66
C ASN A 162 -9.89 -14.65 1.04
N THR A 163 -9.65 -13.53 0.36
CA THR A 163 -10.39 -12.29 0.56
C THR A 163 -11.27 -12.01 -0.64
N MET A 164 -12.45 -11.44 -0.40
CA MET A 164 -13.36 -10.97 -1.46
C MET A 164 -13.24 -9.47 -1.58
N THR A 165 -12.78 -8.98 -2.74
CA THR A 165 -12.75 -7.54 -3.02
C THR A 165 -14.13 -7.10 -3.50
N ARG A 166 -14.76 -6.20 -2.75
CA ARG A 166 -16.00 -5.53 -3.18
C ARG A 166 -15.64 -4.18 -3.81
N THR A 167 -15.98 -4.00 -5.07
CA THR A 167 -15.79 -2.74 -5.81
C THR A 167 -17.10 -1.98 -5.88
N ASP A 168 -17.18 -0.83 -5.19
CA ASP A 168 -18.31 0.09 -5.29
C ASP A 168 -17.83 1.40 -5.93
N VAL A 169 -18.55 1.89 -6.94
CA VAL A 169 -18.25 3.18 -7.60
C VAL A 169 -19.08 4.27 -6.93
N LYS A 170 -18.42 5.21 -6.24
CA LYS A 170 -19.07 6.38 -5.64
C LYS A 170 -18.80 7.61 -6.50
N VAL A 171 -19.87 8.27 -6.95
CA VAL A 171 -19.77 9.54 -7.67
C VAL A 171 -19.72 10.65 -6.64
N HIS A 172 -18.58 11.34 -6.56
CA HIS A 172 -18.40 12.51 -5.72
C HIS A 172 -18.66 13.77 -6.55
N THR A 173 -19.34 14.75 -5.98
CA THR A 173 -19.65 16.03 -6.65
C THR A 173 -18.44 16.96 -6.74
N LYS A 174 -17.44 16.75 -5.89
CA LYS A 174 -16.13 17.43 -5.95
C LYS A 174 -15.04 16.43 -5.60
N THR A 175 -14.04 16.32 -6.46
CA THR A 175 -12.87 15.47 -6.24
C THR A 175 -11.60 16.28 -6.42
N ALA A 176 -10.55 15.95 -5.68
CA ALA A 176 -9.24 16.57 -5.91
C ALA A 176 -8.75 16.22 -7.33
N PHE A 177 -8.30 17.23 -8.07
CA PHE A 177 -7.64 17.01 -9.34
C PHE A 177 -6.26 16.39 -9.08
N PRO A 178 -5.82 15.39 -9.86
CA PRO A 178 -4.50 14.81 -9.66
C PRO A 178 -3.39 15.83 -9.91
N SER A 179 -2.20 15.50 -9.42
CA SER A 179 -0.98 16.19 -9.83
C SER A 179 -0.61 15.69 -11.22
N VAL A 180 -0.41 16.61 -12.18
CA VAL A 180 -0.06 16.28 -13.57
C VAL A 180 1.32 16.83 -13.86
N THR A 181 2.29 15.93 -14.05
CA THR A 181 3.67 16.28 -14.40
C THR A 181 3.90 16.06 -15.89
N LEU A 182 4.40 17.09 -16.58
CA LEU A 182 4.78 17.06 -17.98
C LEU A 182 6.29 17.24 -18.12
N CYS A 183 6.93 16.33 -18.85
CA CYS A 183 8.35 16.36 -19.14
C CYS A 183 8.56 16.30 -20.65
N ASN A 184 9.40 17.16 -21.20
CA ASN A 184 9.84 17.01 -22.58
C ASN A 184 10.76 15.77 -22.69
N THR A 185 10.60 14.95 -23.74
CA THR A 185 11.50 13.81 -23.98
C THR A 185 12.93 14.26 -24.25
N CYS A 186 13.12 15.45 -24.82
CA CYS A 186 14.42 16.11 -24.89
C CYS A 186 14.46 17.22 -23.83
N PRO A 187 15.21 17.06 -22.73
CA PRO A 187 15.28 18.09 -21.68
C PRO A 187 15.94 19.38 -22.14
N TYR A 188 16.79 19.29 -23.15
CA TYR A 188 17.68 20.37 -23.58
C TYR A 188 17.28 20.90 -24.95
N ARG A 189 17.25 22.22 -25.06
CA ARG A 189 17.00 22.99 -26.26
C ARG A 189 18.33 23.56 -26.77
N ARG A 190 18.70 23.18 -27.98
CA ARG A 190 19.85 23.73 -28.71
C ARG A 190 19.55 25.18 -29.08
N LYS A 191 20.52 26.06 -28.83
CA LYS A 191 20.46 27.46 -29.22
C LYS A 191 21.22 27.67 -30.52
N ALA A 192 20.96 28.78 -31.19
CA ALA A 192 21.60 29.12 -32.46
C ALA A 192 23.13 29.29 -32.33
N ASP A 193 23.61 29.68 -31.15
CA ASP A 193 25.01 29.89 -30.80
C ASP A 193 25.69 28.64 -30.20
N THR A 194 24.96 27.53 -30.03
CA THR A 194 25.52 26.30 -29.48
C THR A 194 26.57 25.72 -30.43
N PRO A 195 27.82 25.50 -29.99
CA PRO A 195 28.85 24.91 -30.83
C PRO A 195 28.47 23.51 -31.33
N ASP A 196 28.82 23.20 -32.58
CA ASP A 196 28.60 21.86 -33.15
C ASP A 196 29.28 20.76 -32.32
N ALA A 197 30.47 21.06 -31.76
CA ALA A 197 31.20 20.15 -30.89
C ALA A 197 30.37 19.73 -29.66
N VAL A 198 29.60 20.64 -29.06
CA VAL A 198 28.68 20.34 -27.94
C VAL A 198 27.50 19.49 -28.40
N SER A 199 26.94 19.79 -29.57
CA SER A 199 25.85 18.98 -30.15
C SER A 199 26.31 17.53 -30.42
N ARG A 200 27.53 17.36 -30.92
CA ARG A 200 28.16 16.06 -31.12
C ARG A 200 28.45 15.35 -29.80
N LEU A 201 28.90 16.07 -28.77
CA LEU A 201 29.05 15.53 -27.42
C LEU A 201 27.74 14.96 -26.89
N VAL A 202 26.65 15.72 -26.95
CA VAL A 202 25.32 15.26 -26.50
C VAL A 202 24.86 14.05 -27.31
N SER A 203 25.10 14.03 -28.63
CA SER A 203 24.75 12.89 -29.48
C SER A 203 25.45 11.58 -29.11
N SER A 204 26.57 11.64 -28.38
CA SER A 204 27.29 10.46 -27.89
C SER A 204 26.56 9.71 -26.76
N THR A 205 25.50 10.28 -26.19
CA THR A 205 24.63 9.57 -25.23
C THR A 205 23.63 8.65 -25.92
N THR A 206 23.46 8.78 -27.23
CA THR A 206 22.47 8.03 -28.00
C THR A 206 23.00 6.68 -28.47
N LYS A 207 22.11 5.84 -29.03
CA LYS A 207 22.50 4.60 -29.72
C LYS A 207 23.38 4.85 -30.96
N LEU A 208 23.42 6.08 -31.48
CA LEU A 208 24.26 6.48 -32.61
C LEU A 208 25.70 6.86 -32.21
N ALA A 209 26.04 6.81 -30.92
CA ALA A 209 27.37 7.20 -30.43
C ALA A 209 28.54 6.56 -31.19
N ARG A 210 28.38 5.30 -31.64
CA ARG A 210 29.40 4.58 -32.42
C ARG A 210 29.71 5.23 -33.77
N PHE A 211 28.75 5.94 -34.36
CA PHE A 211 28.89 6.59 -35.66
C PHE A 211 29.27 8.07 -35.55
N LEU A 212 29.27 8.63 -34.34
CA LEU A 212 29.51 10.05 -34.07
C LEU A 212 30.72 10.20 -33.14
N PRO A 213 31.95 9.98 -33.64
CA PRO A 213 33.15 10.03 -32.81
C PRO A 213 33.41 11.45 -32.30
N VAL A 214 33.36 11.64 -30.98
CA VAL A 214 33.56 12.95 -30.35
C VAL A 214 35.05 13.22 -30.13
N ASN A 215 35.50 14.44 -30.45
CA ASN A 215 36.86 14.86 -30.14
C ASN A 215 36.92 15.58 -28.79
N PHE A 216 37.25 14.86 -27.72
CA PHE A 216 37.29 15.42 -26.37
C PHE A 216 38.40 16.46 -26.12
N THR A 217 39.33 16.66 -27.07
CA THR A 217 40.34 17.73 -26.98
C THR A 217 39.87 19.06 -27.54
N ASP A 218 38.64 19.11 -28.06
CA ASP A 218 38.02 20.34 -28.56
C ASP A 218 37.83 21.34 -27.41
N PRO A 219 38.30 22.60 -27.54
CA PRO A 219 38.19 23.61 -26.50
C PRO A 219 36.74 23.91 -26.11
N ASP A 220 35.78 23.81 -27.03
CA ASP A 220 34.36 24.07 -26.76
C ASP A 220 33.77 22.97 -25.87
N ILE A 221 34.19 21.72 -26.08
CA ILE A 221 33.79 20.58 -25.23
C ILE A 221 34.41 20.70 -23.84
N ILE A 222 35.69 21.07 -23.75
CA ILE A 222 36.37 21.26 -22.46
C ILE A 222 35.67 22.39 -21.67
N ALA A 223 35.36 23.51 -22.33
CA ALA A 223 34.65 24.62 -21.72
C ALA A 223 33.23 24.22 -21.27
N PHE A 224 32.51 23.44 -22.07
CA PHE A 224 31.19 22.94 -21.71
C PHE A 224 31.23 21.97 -20.51
N LEU A 225 32.16 21.01 -20.52
CA LEU A 225 32.34 20.03 -19.45
C LEU A 225 32.86 20.63 -18.14
N ALA A 226 33.47 21.82 -18.19
CA ALA A 226 33.90 22.56 -17.00
C ALA A 226 32.73 23.20 -16.23
N ARG A 227 31.52 23.25 -16.81
CA ARG A 227 30.33 23.84 -16.20
C ARG A 227 29.61 22.87 -15.27
N SER A 228 28.90 23.41 -14.29
CA SER A 228 28.03 22.61 -13.44
C SER A 228 26.76 22.17 -14.17
N MET A 229 26.18 21.04 -13.73
CA MET A 229 24.90 20.56 -14.27
C MET A 229 23.79 21.61 -14.12
N PHE A 230 23.78 22.34 -13.00
CA PHE A 230 22.81 23.39 -12.74
C PHE A 230 22.89 24.52 -13.78
N GLU A 231 24.10 24.99 -14.11
CA GLU A 231 24.29 26.05 -15.12
C GLU A 231 23.89 25.58 -16.52
N VAL A 232 24.21 24.33 -16.88
CA VAL A 232 23.83 23.74 -18.17
C VAL A 232 22.31 23.61 -18.24
N GLN A 233 21.67 23.10 -17.19
CA GLN A 233 20.22 22.99 -17.15
C GLN A 233 19.54 24.36 -17.17
N ASP A 234 20.08 25.36 -16.47
CA ASP A 234 19.49 26.69 -16.47
C ASP A 234 19.55 27.37 -17.84
N GLU A 235 20.64 27.14 -18.57
CA GLU A 235 20.83 27.72 -19.88
C GLU A 235 20.06 26.98 -20.99
N TYR A 236 20.10 25.66 -20.99
CA TYR A 236 19.63 24.83 -22.10
C TYR A 236 18.24 24.23 -21.87
N SER A 237 17.71 24.18 -20.65
CA SER A 237 16.39 23.57 -20.44
C SER A 237 15.26 24.47 -20.94
N PHE A 238 14.13 23.83 -21.24
CA PHE A 238 12.89 24.55 -21.52
C PHE A 238 12.42 25.31 -20.28
N LYS A 239 11.90 26.52 -20.51
CA LYS A 239 11.13 27.29 -19.53
C LYS A 239 9.63 27.01 -19.70
N PRO A 240 8.81 27.18 -18.66
CA PRO A 240 7.38 26.91 -18.78
C PRO A 240 6.71 27.81 -19.84
N GLU A 241 7.11 29.08 -19.96
CA GLU A 241 6.53 30.02 -20.92
C GLU A 241 6.86 29.66 -22.38
N ASP A 242 7.99 29.00 -22.59
CA ASP A 242 8.36 28.50 -23.92
C ASP A 242 7.52 27.27 -24.25
N LEU A 243 7.54 26.28 -23.35
CA LEU A 243 6.94 24.96 -23.57
C LEU A 243 5.42 25.03 -23.70
N PHE A 244 4.74 25.83 -22.89
CA PHE A 244 3.29 25.96 -22.92
C PHE A 244 2.87 27.15 -23.78
N PHE A 245 2.19 26.89 -24.91
CA PHE A 245 1.60 27.95 -25.72
C PHE A 245 0.35 28.55 -25.06
N THR A 246 -0.52 27.70 -24.51
CA THR A 246 -1.64 28.13 -23.67
C THR A 246 -2.11 26.98 -22.79
N ALA A 247 -2.60 27.30 -21.60
CA ALA A 247 -3.16 26.33 -20.68
C ALA A 247 -4.44 26.86 -20.03
N THR A 248 -5.41 25.98 -19.80
CA THR A 248 -6.68 26.29 -19.16
C THR A 248 -7.06 25.20 -18.16
N TYR A 249 -7.76 25.56 -17.09
CA TYR A 249 -8.36 24.64 -16.13
C TYR A 249 -9.82 24.99 -15.90
N GLU A 250 -10.73 24.01 -16.01
CA GLU A 250 -12.18 24.24 -15.98
C GLU A 250 -12.63 25.39 -16.91
N GLY A 251 -11.96 25.51 -18.07
CA GLY A 251 -12.22 26.55 -19.08
C GLY A 251 -11.60 27.93 -18.79
N GLN A 252 -10.99 28.15 -17.62
CA GLN A 252 -10.33 29.41 -17.27
C GLN A 252 -8.84 29.39 -17.65
N PRO A 253 -8.29 30.51 -18.19
CA PRO A 253 -6.86 30.59 -18.52
C PRO A 253 -5.98 30.50 -17.27
N LEU A 254 -4.84 29.82 -17.41
CA LEU A 254 -3.83 29.66 -16.36
C LEU A 254 -2.64 30.58 -16.56
N ASN A 255 -1.97 30.94 -15.47
CA ASN A 255 -0.66 31.56 -15.51
C ASN A 255 0.40 30.46 -15.41
N VAL A 256 1.01 30.09 -16.53
CA VAL A 256 1.88 28.90 -16.60
C VAL A 256 3.05 28.98 -15.61
N SER A 257 3.66 30.16 -15.43
CA SER A 257 4.80 30.35 -14.54
C SER A 257 4.47 30.19 -13.06
N GLU A 258 3.21 30.42 -12.67
CA GLU A 258 2.76 30.34 -11.28
C GLU A 258 2.01 29.03 -10.99
N ASP A 259 1.27 28.52 -11.97
CA ASP A 259 0.41 27.35 -11.84
C ASP A 259 1.12 26.02 -12.11
N PHE A 260 2.28 26.07 -12.77
CA PHE A 260 3.14 24.92 -12.96
C PHE A 260 4.44 25.11 -12.18
N GLU A 261 4.65 24.25 -11.19
CA GLU A 261 5.90 24.23 -10.46
C GLU A 261 6.98 23.44 -11.22
N LEU A 262 8.22 23.93 -11.15
CA LEU A 262 9.37 23.24 -11.70
C LEU A 262 9.80 22.11 -10.76
N ILE A 263 10.05 20.93 -11.32
CA ILE A 263 10.73 19.83 -10.63
C ILE A 263 11.88 19.30 -11.46
N GLU A 264 12.97 18.97 -10.79
CA GLU A 264 14.13 18.31 -11.39
C GLU A 264 13.95 16.80 -11.29
N THR A 265 14.11 16.12 -12.42
CA THR A 265 13.97 14.66 -12.54
C THR A 265 15.15 14.09 -13.32
N SER A 266 15.24 12.76 -13.39
CA SER A 266 16.19 12.10 -14.31
C SER A 266 15.95 12.43 -15.78
N PHE A 267 14.74 12.87 -16.14
CA PHE A 267 14.40 13.39 -17.47
C PHE A 267 14.71 14.88 -17.63
N GLY A 268 15.43 15.49 -16.68
CA GLY A 268 15.70 16.92 -16.62
C GLY A 268 14.56 17.71 -15.98
N ARG A 269 14.42 18.98 -16.40
CA ARG A 269 13.43 19.92 -15.86
C ARG A 269 12.02 19.59 -16.39
N CYS A 270 11.10 19.34 -15.46
CA CYS A 270 9.70 19.02 -15.72
C CYS A 270 8.77 19.99 -15.00
N PHE A 271 7.53 20.07 -15.47
CA PHE A 271 6.54 21.03 -14.98
C PHE A 271 5.32 20.32 -14.43
N THR A 272 4.94 20.65 -13.21
CA THR A 272 3.84 19.98 -12.52
C THR A 272 2.70 20.93 -12.19
N PHE A 273 1.53 20.59 -12.73
CA PHE A 273 0.28 21.22 -12.38
C PHE A 273 -0.33 20.59 -11.15
N ASN A 274 -0.86 21.42 -10.25
CA ASN A 274 -1.42 20.98 -8.96
C ASN A 274 -0.43 20.14 -8.14
N GLY A 275 0.85 20.54 -8.16
CA GLY A 275 1.94 19.88 -7.44
C GLY A 275 1.99 20.23 -5.94
N PRO A 276 2.83 19.55 -5.15
CA PRO A 276 2.95 19.76 -3.71
C PRO A 276 3.22 21.21 -3.29
N GLN A 277 4.07 21.97 -3.99
CA GLN A 277 4.39 23.35 -3.57
C GLN A 277 3.23 24.29 -3.89
N TYR A 278 2.59 24.13 -5.04
CA TYR A 278 1.39 24.85 -5.41
C TYR A 278 0.27 24.62 -4.38
N ILE A 279 0.01 23.36 -4.04
CA ILE A 279 -1.02 22.97 -3.07
C ILE A 279 -0.73 23.54 -1.68
N ALA A 280 0.54 23.52 -1.23
CA ALA A 280 0.91 24.08 0.06
C ALA A 280 0.59 25.58 0.18
N ARG A 281 0.57 26.31 -0.94
CA ARG A 281 0.30 27.75 -0.99
C ARG A 281 -1.16 28.09 -1.28
N HIS A 282 -1.81 27.36 -2.18
CA HIS A 282 -3.13 27.69 -2.74
C HIS A 282 -4.23 26.68 -2.40
N GLY A 283 -3.87 25.52 -1.82
CA GLY A 283 -4.76 24.38 -1.66
C GLY A 283 -4.85 23.52 -2.93
N SER A 284 -5.45 22.33 -2.79
CA SER A 284 -5.65 21.42 -3.91
C SER A 284 -6.76 21.91 -4.82
N ARG A 285 -6.48 21.92 -6.14
CA ARG A 285 -7.51 22.19 -7.14
C ARG A 285 -8.50 21.03 -7.16
N LEU A 286 -9.80 21.37 -7.20
CA LEU A 286 -10.89 20.41 -7.25
C LEU A 286 -11.54 20.43 -8.62
N VAL A 287 -12.08 19.30 -9.05
CA VAL A 287 -12.95 19.19 -10.22
C VAL A 287 -14.39 19.01 -9.77
N THR A 288 -15.28 19.77 -10.39
CA THR A 288 -16.72 19.81 -10.06
C THR A 288 -17.59 19.04 -11.03
N THR A 289 -17.15 18.93 -12.28
CA THR A 289 -17.91 18.32 -13.37
C THR A 289 -16.99 17.42 -14.18
N ASP A 290 -17.51 16.34 -14.73
CA ASP A 290 -16.79 15.53 -15.70
C ASP A 290 -16.81 16.18 -17.10
N GLY A 291 -15.99 15.66 -18.00
CA GLY A 291 -15.98 16.08 -19.40
C GLY A 291 -14.78 16.92 -19.82
N ARG A 292 -14.68 17.13 -21.14
CA ARG A 292 -13.47 17.64 -21.83
C ARG A 292 -13.06 19.06 -21.42
N ASN A 293 -14.00 19.88 -20.96
CA ASN A 293 -13.75 21.27 -20.58
C ASN A 293 -13.51 21.44 -19.07
N SER A 294 -13.76 20.40 -18.28
CA SER A 294 -13.82 20.45 -16.82
C SER A 294 -12.50 20.05 -16.15
N GLY A 295 -11.39 20.06 -16.90
CA GLY A 295 -10.07 19.66 -16.42
C GLY A 295 -8.94 20.49 -17.02
N LEU A 296 -7.70 20.04 -16.81
CA LEU A 296 -6.53 20.67 -17.39
C LEU A 296 -6.47 20.44 -18.91
N ARG A 297 -6.28 21.53 -19.65
CA ARG A 297 -5.97 21.51 -21.07
C ARG A 297 -4.74 22.37 -21.32
N ALA A 298 -3.70 21.77 -21.85
CA ALA A 298 -2.46 22.45 -22.20
C ALA A 298 -2.15 22.21 -23.68
N TYR A 299 -1.83 23.29 -24.40
CA TYR A 299 -1.26 23.23 -25.73
C TYR A 299 0.23 23.53 -25.59
N VAL A 300 1.04 22.56 -25.96
CA VAL A 300 2.49 22.60 -25.77
C VAL A 300 3.20 22.72 -27.11
N ARG A 301 4.29 23.48 -27.13
CA ARG A 301 5.21 23.58 -28.27
C ARG A 301 6.44 22.75 -27.95
N LEU A 302 6.65 21.72 -28.75
CA LEU A 302 7.79 20.83 -28.58
C LEU A 302 9.12 21.50 -28.94
N PHE A 303 9.15 22.37 -29.96
CA PHE A 303 10.40 22.88 -30.56
C PHE A 303 11.35 21.78 -31.02
N GLN A 304 10.83 20.80 -31.76
CA GLN A 304 11.58 19.64 -32.23
C GLN A 304 12.81 20.02 -33.08
N ASP A 305 12.75 21.12 -33.84
CA ASP A 305 13.88 21.62 -34.64
C ASP A 305 15.08 22.04 -33.78
N ASP A 306 14.79 22.45 -32.54
CA ASP A 306 15.78 22.87 -31.56
C ASP A 306 16.23 21.71 -30.65
N TYR A 307 15.82 20.47 -30.90
CA TYR A 307 16.26 19.35 -30.05
C TYR A 307 17.72 19.00 -30.29
N PHE A 308 18.39 18.57 -29.23
CA PHE A 308 19.60 17.78 -29.38
C PHE A 308 19.25 16.37 -29.83
N ILE A 309 20.18 15.73 -30.53
CA ILE A 309 20.14 14.28 -30.71
C ILE A 309 20.50 13.68 -29.34
N PHE A 310 19.49 13.27 -28.56
CA PHE A 310 19.63 12.89 -27.16
C PHE A 310 18.98 11.53 -26.87
N GLU A 311 19.67 10.67 -26.12
CA GLU A 311 19.25 9.34 -25.67
C GLU A 311 18.44 8.54 -26.71
N ASP A 312 17.13 8.42 -26.48
CA ASP A 312 16.18 7.64 -27.28
C ASP A 312 15.83 8.29 -28.62
N MET A 313 16.28 9.53 -28.85
CA MET A 313 16.00 10.33 -30.05
C MET A 313 14.50 10.46 -30.35
N THR A 314 13.68 10.43 -29.30
CA THR A 314 12.22 10.56 -29.39
C THR A 314 11.81 12.02 -29.22
N ALA A 315 10.74 12.41 -29.89
CA ALA A 315 10.14 13.73 -29.74
C ALA A 315 8.72 13.60 -29.18
N GLY A 316 8.44 14.32 -28.09
CA GLY A 316 7.14 14.33 -27.46
C GLY A 316 7.18 14.83 -26.02
N ILE A 317 6.04 14.73 -25.34
CA ILE A 317 5.92 14.97 -23.91
C ILE A 317 5.59 13.64 -23.22
N ARG A 318 6.30 13.34 -22.12
CA ARG A 318 5.91 12.31 -21.16
C ARG A 318 5.02 12.94 -20.10
N ILE A 319 3.94 12.25 -19.77
CA ILE A 319 2.94 12.73 -18.81
C ILE A 319 2.82 11.70 -17.70
N ASN A 320 2.88 12.15 -16.45
CA ASN A 320 2.59 11.33 -15.29
C ASN A 320 1.45 11.95 -14.48
N ASN A 321 0.42 11.16 -14.21
CA ASN A 321 -0.71 11.55 -13.37
C ASN A 321 -0.58 10.84 -12.03
N LYS A 322 -0.29 11.60 -10.98
CA LYS A 322 -0.22 11.07 -9.62
C LYS A 322 -1.49 11.44 -8.87
N GLU A 323 -2.28 10.43 -8.56
CA GLU A 323 -3.39 10.57 -7.61
C GLU A 323 -2.79 10.78 -6.21
N ARG A 324 -3.32 11.74 -5.48
CA ARG A 324 -2.89 12.01 -4.12
C ARG A 324 -3.92 11.43 -3.16
N SER A 325 -3.53 10.39 -2.44
CA SER A 325 -4.26 9.89 -1.29
C SER A 325 -4.40 11.06 -0.29
N GLY A 326 -5.65 11.44 0.00
CA GLY A 326 -5.99 12.53 0.91
C GLY A 326 -5.61 12.26 2.36
#